data_AF-E3HTE2-F1
#
_entry.id   AF-E3HTE2-F1
#
_cell.length_a   1.000
_cell.length_b   1.000
_cell.length_c   1.000
_cell.angle_alpha   90.00
_cell.angle_beta   90.00
_cell.angle_gamma   90.00
#
_symmetry.space_group_name_H-M   'P 1'
#
loop_
_entity.id
_entity.type
_entity.pdbx_description
1 polymer ?
#
loop_
_entity_poly.entity_id
_entity_poly.type
_entity_poly.pdbx_seq_one_letter_code
_entity_poly.pdbx_strand_id
1 'polypeptide(L)'
;MPSRPADHGIPTLTQRAEPSLYPPSAEDDADAPLLTELADDTAAAHDDDAFPLLTDLADSSDTSLDTAILETPVPASRAGLPDATVLSARLQAEVEQLMREALAQAIEQIQARMDAELPRIVARVLQDVRPG
;
A
#
# COMPACT_ATOMS: atom_id res chain seq x y z
N MET A 1 39.66 10.81 52.34
CA MET A 1 38.23 10.66 51.98
C MET A 1 38.18 10.21 50.53
N PRO A 2 37.63 9.03 50.21
CA PRO A 2 37.67 8.49 48.85
C PRO A 2 36.73 9.29 47.93
N SER A 3 37.30 9.85 46.85
CA SER A 3 36.57 10.49 45.76
C SER A 3 35.76 9.42 45.03
N ARG A 4 34.42 9.47 45.10
CA ARG A 4 33.57 8.62 44.26
C ARG A 4 33.73 9.09 42.80
N PRO A 5 34.16 8.23 41.86
CA PRO A 5 34.10 8.58 40.44
C PRO A 5 32.64 8.86 40.07
N ALA A 6 32.42 9.87 39.24
CA ALA A 6 31.09 10.28 38.81
C ALA A 6 30.33 9.07 38.23
N ASP A 7 29.33 8.60 38.97
CA ASP A 7 28.39 7.59 38.50
C ASP A 7 27.50 8.26 37.44
N HIS A 8 27.89 8.12 36.18
CA HIS A 8 27.02 8.45 35.06
C HIS A 8 25.99 7.33 34.96
N GLY A 9 24.98 7.39 35.83
CA GLY A 9 23.91 6.41 35.90
C GLY A 9 23.29 6.13 34.53
N ILE A 10 22.69 4.94 34.40
CA ILE A 10 22.07 4.47 33.15
C ILE A 10 21.04 5.53 32.70
N PRO A 11 21.20 6.15 31.52
CA PRO A 11 20.30 7.20 31.06
C PRO A 11 18.88 6.65 30.94
N THR A 12 17.91 7.38 31.52
CA THR A 12 16.51 7.02 31.44
C THR A 12 16.01 7.11 29.99
N LEU A 13 14.93 6.39 29.68
CA LEU A 13 14.40 6.25 28.31
C LEU A 13 14.06 7.61 27.66
N THR A 14 13.78 8.63 28.46
CA THR A 14 13.53 10.01 28.01
C THR A 14 14.79 10.81 27.66
N GLN A 15 15.97 10.40 28.10
CA GLN A 15 17.24 11.11 27.86
C GLN A 15 18.02 10.60 26.64
N ARG A 16 17.55 9.54 25.99
CA ARG A 16 18.15 8.99 24.76
C ARG A 16 17.66 9.67 23.46
N ALA A 17 16.86 10.72 23.55
CA ALA A 17 16.13 11.29 22.40
C ALA A 17 16.78 12.56 21.80
N GLU A 18 18.11 12.63 21.74
CA GLU A 18 18.77 13.59 20.84
C GLU A 18 19.56 12.81 19.77
N PRO A 19 18.94 12.48 18.62
CA PRO A 19 19.69 11.99 17.48
C PRO A 19 20.50 13.16 16.92
N SER A 20 21.83 13.05 16.95
CA SER A 20 22.70 13.92 16.18
C SER A 20 22.43 13.67 14.69
N LEU A 21 21.50 14.42 14.10
CA LEU A 21 21.23 14.45 12.67
C LEU A 21 22.44 15.08 11.97
N TYR A 22 23.33 14.24 11.46
CA TYR A 22 24.24 14.65 10.39
C TYR A 22 23.41 15.24 9.24
N PRO A 23 23.83 16.36 8.61
CA PRO A 23 23.24 16.76 7.34
C PRO A 23 23.61 15.70 6.29
N PRO A 24 22.67 15.21 5.46
CA PRO A 24 23.05 14.44 4.29
C PRO A 24 23.84 15.36 3.36
N SER A 25 25.06 14.96 3.00
CA SER A 25 25.79 15.56 1.90
C SER A 25 24.89 15.55 0.66
N ALA A 26 24.65 16.73 0.12
CA ALA A 26 23.82 16.96 -1.05
C ALA A 26 24.56 16.56 -2.33
N GLU A 27 24.83 15.28 -2.57
CA GLU A 27 25.39 14.79 -3.84
C GLU A 27 24.94 13.34 -4.14
N ASP A 28 23.63 13.12 -4.38
CA ASP A 28 23.17 11.98 -5.20
C ASP A 28 21.75 12.18 -5.76
N ASP A 29 21.39 13.40 -6.17
CA ASP A 29 20.08 13.72 -6.78
C ASP A 29 20.13 13.63 -8.32
N ALA A 30 21.18 13.02 -8.90
CA ALA A 30 21.41 13.03 -10.34
C ALA A 30 20.86 11.81 -11.10
N ASP A 31 20.46 10.74 -10.41
CA ASP A 31 20.06 9.47 -11.05
C ASP A 31 18.63 8.99 -10.67
N ALA A 32 17.74 9.92 -10.33
CA ALA A 32 16.31 9.61 -10.27
C ALA A 32 15.68 9.77 -11.66
N PRO A 33 15.14 8.71 -12.30
CA PRO A 33 14.47 8.85 -13.58
C PRO A 33 13.21 9.73 -13.42
N LEU A 34 13.23 10.90 -14.07
CA LEU A 34 12.08 11.80 -14.14
C LEU A 34 11.00 11.15 -15.00
N LEU A 35 9.86 10.81 -14.39
CA LEU A 35 8.67 10.24 -15.07
C LEU A 35 7.93 11.24 -15.99
N THR A 36 8.58 12.35 -16.36
CA THR A 36 7.98 13.42 -17.17
C THR A 36 8.05 13.12 -18.67
N GLU A 37 8.83 12.12 -19.11
CA GLU A 37 9.05 11.83 -20.54
C GLU A 37 8.02 10.89 -21.19
N LEU A 38 7.03 10.37 -20.46
CA LEU A 38 6.02 9.46 -21.03
C LEU A 38 4.75 10.17 -21.55
N ALA A 39 4.69 11.50 -21.47
CA ALA A 39 3.47 12.24 -21.82
C ALA A 39 3.34 12.61 -23.31
N ASP A 40 4.40 12.50 -24.12
CA ASP A 40 4.46 13.18 -25.43
C ASP A 40 4.44 12.27 -26.68
N ASP A 41 4.33 10.93 -26.56
CA ASP A 41 4.43 10.05 -27.73
C ASP A 41 3.28 9.05 -27.92
N THR A 42 2.04 9.49 -27.69
CA THR A 42 0.87 8.86 -28.31
C THR A 42 -0.20 9.89 -28.67
N ALA A 43 0.12 10.78 -29.62
CA ALA A 43 -0.89 11.38 -30.48
C ALA A 43 -1.35 10.36 -31.54
N ALA A 44 -1.82 9.19 -31.08
CA ALA A 44 -2.59 8.29 -31.91
C ALA A 44 -4.05 8.75 -31.77
N ALA A 45 -4.49 9.56 -32.73
CA ALA A 45 -5.87 9.98 -32.89
C ALA A 45 -6.79 8.76 -32.92
N HIS A 46 -7.39 8.45 -31.76
CA HIS A 46 -8.55 7.59 -31.67
C HIS A 46 -9.75 8.51 -31.90
N ASP A 47 -10.21 8.56 -33.13
CA ASP A 47 -11.40 9.32 -33.57
C ASP A 47 -12.73 8.75 -32.98
N ASP A 48 -12.64 7.96 -31.91
CA ASP A 48 -13.76 7.31 -31.20
C ASP A 48 -13.75 7.56 -29.68
N ASP A 49 -12.79 8.34 -29.15
CA ASP A 49 -12.74 8.72 -27.72
C ASP A 49 -13.48 10.04 -27.43
N ALA A 50 -14.66 10.22 -28.01
CA ALA A 50 -15.62 11.15 -27.45
C ALA A 50 -16.23 10.48 -26.20
N PHE A 51 -15.48 10.48 -25.10
CA PHE A 51 -16.01 10.10 -23.79
C PHE A 51 -17.28 10.93 -23.55
N PRO A 52 -18.46 10.29 -23.39
CA PRO A 52 -19.69 11.03 -23.16
C PRO A 52 -19.51 11.83 -21.88
N LEU A 53 -19.62 13.16 -22.00
CA LEU A 53 -19.61 14.01 -20.83
C LEU A 53 -20.80 13.58 -19.96
N LEU A 54 -20.61 13.50 -18.64
CA LEU A 54 -21.68 13.11 -17.70
C LEU A 54 -22.94 13.98 -17.84
N THR A 55 -22.83 15.13 -18.52
CA THR A 55 -23.92 16.03 -18.90
C THR A 55 -24.81 15.46 -20.03
N ASP A 56 -24.27 14.75 -21.02
CA ASP A 56 -25.04 14.17 -22.12
C ASP A 56 -25.87 12.96 -21.66
N LEU A 57 -25.38 12.22 -20.66
CA LEU A 57 -26.12 11.10 -20.06
C LEU A 57 -27.32 11.59 -19.23
N ALA A 58 -27.25 12.81 -18.68
CA ALA A 58 -28.36 13.43 -17.95
C ALA A 58 -29.48 13.90 -18.88
N ASP A 59 -29.17 14.44 -20.06
CA ASP A 59 -30.18 14.90 -21.03
C ASP A 59 -30.93 13.71 -21.67
N SER A 60 -30.24 12.57 -21.85
CA SER A 60 -30.87 11.33 -22.35
C SER A 60 -31.86 10.67 -21.37
N SER A 61 -31.91 11.13 -20.11
CA SER A 61 -32.82 10.61 -19.09
C SER A 61 -34.03 11.52 -18.81
N ASP A 62 -34.16 12.65 -19.51
CA ASP A 62 -35.22 13.66 -19.26
C ASP A 62 -36.52 13.45 -20.06
N THR A 63 -36.74 12.27 -20.66
CA THR A 63 -37.99 11.94 -21.38
C THR A 63 -38.92 10.98 -20.63
N SER A 64 -38.74 10.77 -19.32
CA SER A 64 -39.67 9.93 -18.53
C SER A 64 -39.84 10.34 -17.06
N LEU A 65 -39.53 11.59 -16.69
CA LEU A 65 -39.75 12.10 -15.33
C LEU A 65 -40.82 13.21 -15.25
N ASP A 66 -41.68 13.32 -16.26
CA ASP A 66 -42.85 14.20 -16.22
C ASP A 66 -44.14 13.37 -16.23
N THR A 67 -44.40 12.62 -15.15
CA THR A 67 -45.76 12.24 -14.72
C THR A 67 -45.71 11.75 -13.27
N ALA A 68 -46.58 12.33 -12.45
CA ALA A 68 -46.93 11.93 -11.07
C ALA A 68 -46.06 12.51 -9.93
N ILE A 69 -46.21 13.83 -9.75
CA ILE A 69 -46.30 14.40 -8.39
C ILE A 69 -47.57 13.82 -7.74
N LEU A 70 -47.41 13.21 -6.55
CA LEU A 70 -48.42 12.69 -5.61
C LEU A 70 -48.89 11.23 -5.79
N GLU A 71 -48.11 10.26 -5.32
CA GLU A 71 -48.71 9.01 -4.82
C GLU A 71 -47.91 8.39 -3.65
N THR A 72 -48.64 8.14 -2.57
CA THR A 72 -48.40 7.36 -1.34
C THR A 72 -47.23 6.35 -1.36
N PRO A 73 -46.50 6.17 -0.23
CA PRO A 73 -45.42 5.20 -0.16
C PRO A 73 -45.97 3.76 -0.16
N VAL A 74 -45.98 3.14 -1.33
CA VAL A 74 -46.15 1.68 -1.46
C VAL A 74 -44.80 1.05 -1.16
N PRO A 75 -44.68 0.11 -0.20
CA PRO A 75 -43.46 -0.66 -0.04
C PRO A 75 -43.33 -1.58 -1.26
N ALA A 76 -42.60 -1.12 -2.27
CA ALA A 76 -42.12 -1.99 -3.33
C ALA A 76 -41.18 -3.00 -2.67
N SER A 77 -41.64 -4.25 -2.58
CA SER A 77 -40.83 -5.38 -2.16
C SER A 77 -39.60 -5.45 -3.08
N ARG A 78 -38.45 -4.98 -2.58
CA ARG A 78 -37.13 -5.13 -3.23
C ARG A 78 -36.70 -6.59 -3.14
N ALA A 79 -37.44 -7.47 -3.79
CA ALA A 79 -36.96 -8.81 -4.09
C ALA A 79 -36.21 -8.72 -5.42
N GLY A 80 -34.87 -8.76 -5.39
CA GLY A 80 -34.14 -8.99 -6.65
C GLY A 80 -32.62 -8.78 -6.67
N LEU A 81 -32.05 -7.85 -5.90
CA LEU A 81 -30.61 -7.53 -6.00
C LEU A 81 -29.98 -7.41 -4.60
N PRO A 82 -28.79 -8.00 -4.37
CA PRO A 82 -28.08 -7.84 -3.11
C PRO A 82 -27.74 -6.35 -2.90
N ASP A 83 -27.93 -5.87 -1.67
CA ASP A 83 -27.64 -4.49 -1.32
C ASP A 83 -26.16 -4.18 -1.57
N ALA A 84 -25.88 -3.01 -2.16
CA ALA A 84 -24.52 -2.60 -2.51
C ALA A 84 -23.59 -2.58 -1.27
N THR A 85 -24.15 -2.30 -0.09
CA THR A 85 -23.45 -2.36 1.20
C THR A 85 -22.99 -3.77 1.58
N VAL A 86 -23.78 -4.79 1.24
CA VAL A 86 -23.45 -6.20 1.50
C VAL A 86 -22.37 -6.68 0.53
N LEU A 87 -22.43 -6.23 -0.72
CA LEU A 87 -21.39 -6.53 -1.71
C LEU A 87 -20.06 -5.89 -1.35
N SER A 88 -20.05 -4.62 -0.93
CA SER A 88 -18.82 -3.95 -0.50
C SER A 88 -18.24 -4.57 0.78
N ALA A 89 -19.10 -4.94 1.74
CA ALA A 89 -18.66 -5.67 2.93
C ALA A 89 -18.05 -7.04 2.60
N ARG A 90 -18.62 -7.76 1.62
CA ARG A 90 -18.06 -9.04 1.17
C ARG A 90 -16.72 -8.86 0.47
N LEU A 91 -16.60 -7.87 -0.41
CA LEU A 91 -15.34 -7.56 -1.09
C LEU A 91 -14.26 -7.14 -0.10
N GLN A 92 -14.61 -6.32 0.90
CA GLN A 92 -13.70 -5.95 1.99
C GLN A 92 -13.19 -7.18 2.76
N ALA A 93 -14.09 -8.11 3.11
CA ALA A 93 -13.70 -9.35 3.78
C ALA A 93 -12.79 -10.23 2.90
N GLU A 94 -13.04 -10.28 1.60
CA GLU A 94 -12.23 -11.04 0.64
C GLU A 94 -10.82 -10.45 0.48
N VAL A 95 -10.70 -9.12 0.41
CA VAL A 95 -9.41 -8.42 0.40
C VAL A 95 -8.62 -8.70 1.67
N GLU A 96 -9.25 -8.58 2.84
CA GLU A 96 -8.58 -8.86 4.11
C GLU A 96 -8.15 -10.32 4.26
N GLN A 97 -8.91 -11.25 3.70
CA GLN A 97 -8.54 -12.67 3.68
C GLN A 97 -7.34 -12.90 2.77
N LEU A 98 -7.37 -12.36 1.55
CA LEU A 98 -6.26 -12.48 0.59
C LEU A 98 -4.97 -11.85 1.14
N MET A 99 -5.08 -10.68 1.79
CA MET A 99 -3.93 -10.05 2.46
C MET A 99 -3.33 -10.92 3.56
N ARG A 100 -4.17 -11.57 4.38
CA ARG A 100 -3.70 -12.47 5.44
C ARG A 100 -2.99 -13.70 4.87
N GLU A 101 -3.54 -14.26 3.79
CA GLU A 101 -2.92 -15.41 3.12
C GLU A 101 -1.59 -15.03 2.46
N ALA A 102 -1.55 -13.93 1.71
CA ALA A 102 -0.34 -13.43 1.07
C ALA A 102 0.76 -13.13 2.10
N LEU A 103 0.39 -12.56 3.26
CA LEU A 103 1.33 -12.33 4.35
C LEU A 103 1.89 -13.64 4.92
N ALA A 104 1.04 -14.65 5.13
CA ALA A 104 1.49 -15.96 5.60
C ALA A 104 2.47 -16.62 4.61
N GLN A 105 2.16 -16.57 3.32
CA GLN A 105 3.02 -17.09 2.26
C GLN A 105 4.35 -16.33 2.17
N ALA A 106 4.33 -15.00 2.30
CA ALA A 106 5.55 -14.20 2.30
C ALA A 106 6.47 -14.54 3.48
N ILE A 107 5.89 -14.74 4.67
CA ILE A 107 6.65 -15.16 5.86
C ILE A 107 7.28 -16.53 5.63
N GLU A 108 6.52 -17.50 5.12
CA GLU A 108 7.01 -18.84 4.83
C GLU A 108 8.17 -18.81 3.81
N GLN A 109 8.05 -17.98 2.76
CA GLN A 109 9.10 -17.81 1.77
C GLN A 109 10.38 -17.21 2.39
N ILE A 110 10.26 -16.21 3.26
CA ILE A 110 11.40 -15.61 3.96
C ILE A 110 12.07 -16.64 4.87
N GLN A 111 11.29 -17.42 5.62
CA GLN A 111 11.80 -18.47 6.50
C GLN A 111 12.54 -19.54 5.70
N ALA A 112 11.95 -20.05 4.61
CA ALA A 112 12.58 -21.03 3.74
C ALA A 112 13.89 -20.50 3.14
N ARG A 113 13.93 -19.23 2.74
CA ARG A 113 15.16 -18.60 2.24
C ARG A 113 16.21 -18.51 3.34
N MET A 114 15.85 -18.11 4.55
CA MET A 114 16.76 -18.03 5.69
C MET A 114 17.35 -19.40 6.02
N ASP A 115 16.52 -20.44 6.09
CA ASP A 115 16.93 -21.81 6.37
C ASP A 115 17.86 -22.38 5.29
N ALA A 116 17.69 -21.97 4.04
CA ALA A 116 18.59 -22.35 2.95
C ALA A 116 19.94 -21.61 2.98
N GLU A 117 19.98 -20.39 3.53
CA GLU A 117 21.21 -19.59 3.63
C GLU A 117 22.07 -19.97 4.84
N LEU A 118 21.47 -20.40 5.96
CA LEU A 118 22.22 -20.75 7.18
C LEU A 118 23.31 -21.81 6.92
N PRO A 119 23.07 -22.93 6.20
CA PRO A 119 24.11 -23.90 5.88
C PRO A 119 25.25 -23.31 5.05
N ARG A 120 24.94 -22.40 4.10
CA ARG A 120 25.96 -21.74 3.27
C ARG A 120 26.87 -20.85 4.11
N ILE A 121 26.27 -20.07 5.01
CA ILE A 121 27.02 -19.19 5.93
C ILE A 121 27.89 -20.04 6.85
N VAL A 122 27.35 -21.10 7.45
CA VAL A 122 28.11 -22.00 8.33
C VAL A 122 29.27 -22.64 7.58
N ALA A 123 29.07 -23.14 6.36
CA ALA A 123 30.13 -23.73 5.56
C ALA A 123 31.26 -22.72 5.28
N ARG A 124 30.91 -21.49 4.90
CA ARG A 124 31.87 -20.42 4.68
C ARG A 124 32.66 -20.08 5.96
N VAL A 125 31.97 -19.90 7.08
CA VAL A 125 32.62 -19.59 8.37
C VAL A 125 33.55 -20.74 8.79
N LEU A 126 33.14 -22.00 8.65
CA LEU A 126 34.01 -23.14 8.96
C LEU A 126 35.24 -23.22 8.05
N GLN A 127 35.10 -22.84 6.77
CA GLN A 127 36.21 -22.76 5.84
C GLN A 127 37.18 -21.63 6.20
N ASP A 128 36.68 -20.48 6.63
CA ASP A 128 37.48 -19.34 7.07
C ASP A 128 38.20 -19.62 8.42
N VAL A 129 37.61 -20.44 9.30
CA VAL A 129 38.16 -20.78 10.62
C VAL A 129 39.17 -21.92 10.57
N ARG A 130 39.07 -22.86 9.62
CA ARG A 130 40.01 -23.98 9.52
C ARG A 130 41.36 -23.46 9.01
N PRO A 131 42.36 -23.27 9.87
CA PRO A 131 43.68 -22.86 9.41
C PRO A 131 44.26 -24.06 8.65
N GLY A 132 44.88 -23.78 7.50
CA GLY A 132 45.79 -24.75 6.87
C GLY A 132 46.91 -25.14 7.82
#